data_AF-A0A8I2YSK1-F1
#
_entry.id   AF-A0A8I2YSK1-F1
#
_cell.length_a   1.000
_cell.length_b   1.000
_cell.length_c   1.000
_cell.angle_alpha   90.00
_cell.angle_beta   90.00
_cell.angle_gamma   90.00
#
_symmetry.space_group_name_H-M   'P 1'
#
loop_
_entity.id
_entity.type
_entity.pdbx_description
1 polymer ?
#
loop_
_entity_poly.entity_id
_entity_poly.type
_entity_poly.pdbx_seq_one_letter_code
_entity_poly.pdbx_strand_id
1 'polypeptide(L)'
;MADWQSPAELQADAAAFNNFMHALLGLYIWEFITSLDFDWQFISRKKPFKWPLTFYFAGRYCLLFALIGIAVALNVKTEIDCQGLYTFNQVFGNAAVGLASINLSIRTMAVWSQNKYLVAFLVVVILVHWSFLLHGILLKAAWIQGACVITYTDNQILAISFIYSMIFDFVVLCLTGWKLAFPANGRSKLIDLIFSDGLIYFLIAFLANLLATIFMLLNLNAVMSIIANVPAAIASTIVACRVVRRLTNFASHSAEVFTSTAHSAVAFRPPPNSTSHHISMKKGDSVRIQMNSLVNRPDGEYDAAGRVTQGDEFDPEAQAISDEFKKPPY
;
A
#
# COMPACT_ATOMS: atom_id res chain seq x y z
N MET A 1 -19.82 -39.25 2.99
CA MET A 1 -18.63 -38.38 2.87
C MET A 1 -18.31 -38.30 1.40
N ALA A 2 -18.11 -37.09 0.85
CA ALA A 2 -17.66 -36.95 -0.54
C ALA A 2 -16.23 -37.49 -0.67
N ASP A 3 -15.98 -38.29 -1.71
CA ASP A 3 -14.66 -38.85 -2.00
C ASP A 3 -13.88 -37.87 -2.89
N TRP A 4 -13.16 -36.96 -2.24
CA TRP A 4 -12.36 -35.90 -2.86
C TRP A 4 -11.18 -36.41 -3.69
N GLN A 5 -10.87 -37.72 -3.61
CA GLN A 5 -9.82 -38.36 -4.40
C GLN A 5 -10.37 -39.15 -5.59
N SER A 6 -11.70 -39.16 -5.79
CA SER A 6 -12.27 -39.85 -6.94
C SER A 6 -11.84 -39.18 -8.27
N PRO A 7 -11.56 -39.95 -9.34
CA PRO A 7 -11.10 -39.39 -10.61
C PRO A 7 -12.06 -38.37 -11.24
N ALA A 8 -13.36 -38.51 -10.99
CA ALA A 8 -14.38 -37.58 -11.49
C ALA A 8 -14.29 -36.22 -10.80
N GLU A 9 -14.11 -36.19 -9.46
CA GLU A 9 -13.94 -34.95 -8.69
C GLU A 9 -12.61 -34.27 -9.05
N LEU A 10 -11.53 -35.04 -9.21
CA LEU A 10 -10.23 -34.53 -9.67
C LEU A 10 -10.31 -33.82 -11.03
N GLN A 11 -11.07 -34.38 -11.99
CA GLN A 11 -11.25 -33.76 -13.30
C GLN A 11 -12.13 -32.51 -13.24
N ALA A 12 -13.20 -32.53 -12.43
CA ALA A 12 -14.06 -31.37 -12.20
C ALA A 12 -13.27 -30.23 -11.55
N ASP A 13 -12.48 -30.53 -10.51
CA ASP A 13 -11.60 -29.60 -9.81
C ASP A 13 -10.54 -29.01 -10.74
N ALA A 14 -9.91 -29.84 -11.58
CA ALA A 14 -8.92 -29.39 -12.55
C ALA A 14 -9.54 -28.43 -13.60
N ALA A 15 -10.75 -28.73 -14.09
CA ALA A 15 -11.45 -27.85 -15.02
C ALA A 15 -11.86 -26.52 -14.36
N ALA A 16 -12.37 -26.57 -13.12
CA ALA A 16 -12.71 -25.39 -12.34
C ALA A 16 -11.48 -24.53 -12.07
N PHE A 17 -10.36 -25.15 -11.67
CA PHE A 17 -9.07 -24.51 -11.46
C PHE A 17 -8.59 -23.81 -12.74
N ASN A 18 -8.67 -24.49 -13.89
CA ASN A 18 -8.25 -23.92 -15.16
C ASN A 18 -9.04 -22.64 -15.51
N ASN A 19 -10.37 -22.71 -15.43
CA ASN A 19 -11.24 -21.56 -15.70
C ASN A 19 -10.99 -20.41 -14.70
N PHE A 20 -10.78 -20.75 -13.43
CA PHE A 20 -10.51 -19.77 -12.38
C PHE A 20 -9.17 -19.06 -12.59
N MET A 21 -8.11 -19.77 -12.96
CA MET A 21 -6.80 -19.17 -13.25
C MET A 21 -6.85 -18.21 -14.43
N HIS A 22 -7.63 -18.52 -15.48
CA HIS A 22 -7.84 -17.62 -16.61
C HIS A 22 -8.63 -16.36 -16.21
N ALA A 23 -9.64 -16.49 -15.36
CA ALA A 23 -10.39 -15.34 -14.84
C ALA A 23 -9.49 -14.43 -13.99
N LEU A 24 -8.64 -15.02 -13.13
CA LEU A 24 -7.66 -14.30 -12.32
C LEU A 24 -6.60 -13.59 -13.17
N LEU A 25 -6.12 -14.23 -14.23
CA LEU A 25 -5.21 -13.61 -15.19
C LEU A 25 -5.87 -12.38 -15.83
N GLY A 26 -7.12 -12.50 -16.29
CA GLY A 26 -7.86 -11.36 -16.86
C GLY A 26 -8.04 -10.21 -15.87
N LEU A 27 -8.42 -10.53 -14.62
CA LEU A 27 -8.54 -9.55 -13.55
C LEU A 27 -7.21 -8.84 -13.26
N TYR A 28 -6.10 -9.59 -13.23
CA TYR A 28 -4.79 -9.01 -12.98
C TYR A 28 -4.30 -8.16 -14.15
N ILE A 29 -4.54 -8.58 -15.39
CA ILE A 29 -4.26 -7.78 -16.59
C ILE A 29 -5.06 -6.47 -16.55
N TRP A 30 -6.34 -6.52 -16.16
CA TRP A 30 -7.15 -5.31 -16.00
C TRP A 30 -6.56 -4.36 -14.95
N GLU A 31 -6.19 -4.86 -13.77
CA GLU A 31 -5.53 -4.05 -12.73
C GLU A 31 -4.18 -3.51 -13.23
N PHE A 32 -3.44 -4.31 -14.00
CA PHE A 32 -2.17 -3.91 -14.59
C PHE A 32 -2.36 -2.77 -15.59
N ILE A 33 -3.30 -2.87 -16.52
CA ILE A 33 -3.54 -1.85 -17.55
C ILE A 33 -4.03 -0.54 -16.90
N THR A 34 -5.00 -0.62 -15.99
CA THR A 34 -5.56 0.58 -15.32
C THR A 34 -4.54 1.31 -14.44
N SER A 35 -3.41 0.68 -14.12
CA SER A 35 -2.34 1.27 -13.32
C SER A 35 -1.09 1.66 -14.10
N LEU A 36 -1.06 1.42 -15.42
CA LEU A 36 0.04 1.81 -16.30
C LEU A 36 0.26 3.31 -16.37
N ASP A 37 -0.79 4.13 -16.26
CA ASP A 37 -0.66 5.59 -16.28
C ASP A 37 0.25 6.11 -15.15
N PHE A 38 0.22 5.44 -14.00
CA PHE A 38 1.10 5.75 -12.88
C PHE A 38 2.55 5.36 -13.20
N ASP A 39 2.79 4.18 -13.77
CA ASP A 39 4.13 3.70 -14.12
C ASP A 39 4.76 4.55 -15.21
N TRP A 40 3.96 4.93 -16.21
CA TRP A 40 4.39 5.77 -17.32
C TRP A 40 4.90 7.12 -16.85
N GLN A 41 4.36 7.67 -15.76
CA GLN A 41 4.87 8.91 -15.16
C GLN A 41 6.30 8.76 -14.59
N PHE A 42 6.68 7.59 -14.09
CA PHE A 42 8.05 7.31 -13.63
C PHE A 42 8.99 7.00 -14.78
N ILE A 43 8.54 6.24 -15.78
CA ILE A 43 9.32 5.94 -16.99
C ILE A 43 9.60 7.23 -17.78
N SER A 44 8.59 8.10 -17.91
CA SER A 44 8.70 9.43 -18.55
C SER A 44 9.49 10.45 -17.71
N ARG A 45 10.08 10.03 -16.58
CA ARG A 45 10.82 10.89 -15.62
C ARG A 45 10.05 12.12 -15.13
N LYS A 46 8.71 12.10 -15.17
CA LYS A 46 7.87 13.19 -14.65
C LYS A 46 7.85 13.22 -13.12
N LYS A 47 8.16 12.10 -12.46
CA LYS A 47 8.28 12.00 -10.99
C LYS A 47 9.64 11.40 -10.57
N PRO A 48 10.23 11.85 -9.46
CA PRO A 48 11.50 11.31 -8.97
C PRO A 48 11.34 9.88 -8.46
N PHE A 49 12.28 9.01 -8.83
CA PHE A 49 12.31 7.62 -8.39
C PHE A 49 12.69 7.54 -6.90
N LYS A 50 11.90 6.82 -6.10
CA LYS A 50 12.16 6.56 -4.67
C LYS A 50 12.49 5.08 -4.49
N TRP A 51 13.49 4.77 -3.67
CA TRP A 51 13.96 3.38 -3.46
C TRP A 51 12.87 2.35 -3.12
N PRO A 52 11.85 2.65 -2.29
CA PRO A 52 10.76 1.69 -2.03
C PRO A 52 9.93 1.30 -3.26
N LEU A 53 9.96 2.12 -4.32
CA LEU A 53 9.23 1.88 -5.55
C LEU A 53 9.85 0.72 -6.38
N THR A 54 11.11 0.36 -6.11
CA THR A 54 11.74 -0.80 -6.74
C THR A 54 10.98 -2.09 -6.40
N PHE A 55 10.63 -2.29 -5.13
CA PHE A 55 9.87 -3.47 -4.69
C PHE A 55 8.44 -3.49 -5.20
N TYR A 56 7.85 -2.31 -5.42
CA TYR A 56 6.56 -2.16 -6.09
C TYR A 56 6.61 -2.67 -7.53
N PHE A 57 7.55 -2.18 -8.34
CA PHE A 57 7.68 -2.62 -9.73
C PHE A 57 8.06 -4.09 -9.80
N ALA A 58 9.05 -4.52 -9.02
CA ALA A 58 9.50 -5.91 -9.00
C ALA A 58 8.34 -6.87 -8.67
N GLY A 59 7.58 -6.63 -7.60
CA GLY A 59 6.47 -7.51 -7.21
C GLY A 59 5.37 -7.56 -8.26
N ARG A 60 5.07 -6.42 -8.90
CA ARG A 60 4.06 -6.32 -9.95
C ARG A 60 4.46 -7.09 -11.21
N TYR A 61 5.69 -6.92 -11.69
CA TYR A 61 6.15 -7.67 -12.87
C TYR A 61 6.34 -9.16 -12.55
N CYS A 62 6.83 -9.51 -11.36
CA CYS A 62 6.96 -10.90 -10.94
C CYS A 62 5.61 -11.63 -10.95
N LEU A 63 4.56 -11.02 -10.40
CA LEU A 63 3.23 -11.64 -10.41
C LEU A 63 2.68 -11.79 -11.83
N LEU A 64 2.89 -10.80 -12.71
CA LEU A 64 2.47 -10.90 -14.11
C LEU A 64 3.15 -12.10 -14.81
N PHE A 65 4.47 -12.23 -14.66
CA PHE A 65 5.21 -13.34 -15.25
C PHE A 65 4.79 -14.69 -14.66
N ALA A 66 4.53 -14.77 -13.34
CA ALA A 66 4.01 -15.98 -12.71
C ALA A 66 2.65 -16.39 -13.29
N LEU A 67 1.71 -15.45 -13.48
CA LEU A 67 0.39 -15.75 -14.04
C LEU A 67 0.46 -16.17 -15.51
N ILE A 68 1.34 -15.57 -16.31
CA ILE A 68 1.60 -15.99 -17.69
C ILE A 68 2.15 -17.42 -17.69
N GLY A 69 3.13 -17.72 -16.85
CA GLY A 69 3.72 -19.07 -16.78
C GLY A 69 2.72 -20.12 -16.27
N ILE A 70 1.79 -19.77 -15.37
CA ILE A 70 0.68 -20.65 -14.97
C ILE A 70 -0.27 -20.88 -16.14
N ALA A 71 -0.63 -19.84 -16.89
CA ALA A 71 -1.49 -19.97 -18.07
C ALA A 71 -0.84 -20.84 -19.16
N VAL A 72 0.48 -20.74 -19.35
CA VAL A 72 1.23 -21.63 -20.25
C VAL A 72 1.19 -23.07 -19.74
N ALA A 73 1.40 -23.29 -18.45
CA ALA A 73 1.36 -24.62 -17.84
C ALA A 73 -0.01 -25.31 -18.02
N LEU A 74 -1.09 -24.54 -18.02
CA LEU A 74 -2.45 -25.05 -18.17
C LEU A 74 -2.88 -25.28 -19.64
N ASN A 75 -2.25 -24.61 -20.61
CA ASN A 75 -2.64 -24.67 -22.02
C ASN A 75 -1.68 -25.48 -22.91
N VAL A 76 -0.52 -25.88 -22.39
CA VAL A 76 0.47 -26.64 -23.16
C VAL A 76 -0.05 -28.06 -23.45
N LYS A 77 0.03 -28.47 -24.73
CA LYS A 77 -0.34 -29.82 -25.20
C LYS A 77 0.83 -30.60 -25.78
N THR A 78 1.99 -29.96 -25.89
CA THR A 78 3.22 -30.50 -26.48
C THR A 78 4.27 -30.68 -25.40
N GLU A 79 5.15 -31.66 -25.56
CA GLU A 79 6.23 -31.91 -24.60
C GLU A 79 7.13 -30.69 -24.43
N ILE A 80 7.31 -30.27 -23.17
CA ILE A 80 8.15 -29.15 -22.75
C ILE A 80 8.92 -29.52 -21.48
N ASP A 81 9.93 -28.72 -21.14
CA ASP A 81 10.61 -28.83 -19.85
C ASP A 81 9.70 -28.33 -18.70
N CYS A 82 8.91 -29.28 -18.19
CA CYS A 82 8.04 -29.12 -17.02
C CYS A 82 8.76 -28.60 -15.79
N GLN A 83 9.99 -29.08 -15.58
CA GLN A 83 10.78 -28.69 -14.43
C GLN A 83 11.12 -27.21 -14.50
N GLY A 84 11.58 -26.75 -15.65
CA GLY A 84 11.87 -25.33 -15.90
C GLY A 84 10.64 -24.44 -15.70
N LEU A 85 9.49 -24.83 -16.26
CA LEU A 85 8.26 -24.03 -16.19
C LEU A 85 7.71 -23.92 -14.76
N TYR A 86 7.64 -25.01 -14.01
CA TYR A 86 7.16 -24.97 -12.62
C TYR A 86 8.17 -24.27 -11.70
N THR A 87 9.48 -24.45 -11.91
CA THR A 87 10.49 -23.70 -11.16
C THR A 87 10.35 -22.20 -11.42
N PHE A 88 10.16 -21.80 -12.68
CA PHE A 88 9.88 -20.41 -13.05
C PHE A 88 8.64 -19.87 -12.33
N ASN A 89 7.52 -20.58 -12.38
CA ASN A 89 6.29 -20.19 -11.69
C ASN A 89 6.49 -20.05 -10.18
N GLN A 90 7.23 -20.97 -9.56
CA GLN A 90 7.48 -20.95 -8.14
C GLN A 90 8.40 -19.78 -7.74
N VAL A 91 9.46 -19.51 -8.51
CA VAL A 91 10.36 -18.37 -8.29
C VAL A 91 9.58 -17.06 -8.37
N PHE A 92 8.86 -16.82 -9.47
CA PHE A 92 8.16 -15.57 -9.70
C PHE A 92 6.94 -15.39 -8.78
N GLY A 93 6.22 -16.48 -8.47
CA GLY A 93 5.11 -16.48 -7.52
C GLY A 93 5.56 -16.20 -6.09
N ASN A 94 6.58 -16.93 -5.60
CA ASN A 94 7.14 -16.70 -4.27
C ASN A 94 7.77 -15.30 -4.16
N ALA A 95 8.46 -14.84 -5.21
CA ALA A 95 9.01 -13.48 -5.25
C ALA A 95 7.89 -12.43 -5.17
N ALA A 96 6.77 -12.59 -5.88
CA ALA A 96 5.64 -11.67 -5.80
C ALA A 96 5.09 -11.55 -4.38
N VAL A 97 4.87 -12.69 -3.70
CA VAL A 97 4.42 -12.73 -2.30
C VAL A 97 5.43 -12.07 -1.36
N GLY A 98 6.71 -12.44 -1.45
CA GLY A 98 7.76 -11.87 -0.61
C GLY A 98 7.94 -10.35 -0.80
N LEU A 99 7.82 -9.88 -2.04
CA LEU A 99 7.88 -8.45 -2.39
C LEU A 99 6.64 -7.69 -1.91
N ALA A 100 5.45 -8.29 -1.95
CA ALA A 100 4.24 -7.71 -1.37
C ALA A 100 4.39 -7.54 0.16
N SER A 101 4.88 -8.56 0.85
CA SER A 101 5.19 -8.53 2.28
C SER A 101 6.23 -7.44 2.65
N ILE A 102 7.28 -7.26 1.84
CA ILE A 102 8.24 -6.14 2.01
C ILE A 102 7.54 -4.79 1.83
N ASN A 103 6.73 -4.62 0.79
CA ASN A 103 6.02 -3.36 0.51
C ASN A 103 5.10 -2.96 1.66
N LEU A 104 4.40 -3.92 2.26
CA LEU A 104 3.57 -3.72 3.44
C LEU A 104 4.42 -3.33 4.66
N SER A 105 5.55 -4.00 4.87
CA SER A 105 6.42 -3.77 6.03
C SER A 105 7.15 -2.44 6.03
N ILE A 106 7.63 -1.97 4.86
CA ILE A 106 8.25 -0.65 4.72
C ILE A 106 7.30 0.45 5.21
N ARG A 107 6.00 0.28 5.00
CA ARG A 107 4.99 1.24 5.48
C ARG A 107 4.89 1.24 6.99
N THR A 108 4.87 0.07 7.60
CA THR A 108 4.87 -0.06 9.06
C THR A 108 6.11 0.59 9.65
N MET A 109 7.28 0.40 9.05
CA MET A 109 8.51 1.09 9.47
C MET A 109 8.36 2.62 9.40
N ALA A 110 7.70 3.16 8.36
CA ALA A 110 7.43 4.59 8.24
C ALA A 110 6.39 5.09 9.28
N VAL A 111 5.33 4.31 9.54
CA VAL A 111 4.31 4.63 10.56
C VAL A 111 4.94 4.72 11.95
N TRP A 112 5.97 3.92 12.22
CA TRP A 112 6.73 3.91 13.46
C TRP A 112 7.93 4.87 13.48
N SER A 113 7.98 5.82 12.55
CA SER A 113 9.04 6.84 12.47
C SER A 113 10.45 6.23 12.43
N GLN A 114 10.60 5.06 11.79
CA GLN A 114 11.88 4.38 11.62
C GLN A 114 12.60 4.06 12.94
N ASN A 115 11.86 3.67 13.98
CA ASN A 115 12.47 3.19 15.22
C ASN A 115 13.42 2.01 14.91
N LYS A 116 14.72 2.21 15.19
CA LYS A 116 15.81 1.27 14.83
C LYS A 116 15.55 -0.15 15.32
N TYR A 117 14.97 -0.31 16.51
CA TYR A 117 14.66 -1.63 17.08
C TYR A 117 13.59 -2.37 16.26
N LEU A 118 12.51 -1.67 15.88
CA LEU A 118 11.44 -2.24 15.08
C LEU A 118 11.90 -2.54 13.65
N VAL A 119 12.67 -1.62 13.06
CA VAL A 119 13.23 -1.81 11.72
C VAL A 119 14.16 -3.03 11.71
N ALA A 120 15.05 -3.15 12.69
CA ALA A 120 15.93 -4.32 12.81
C ALA A 120 15.13 -5.62 12.94
N PHE A 121 14.10 -5.64 13.80
CA PHE A 121 13.19 -6.78 13.95
C PHE A 121 12.52 -7.15 12.62
N LEU A 122 11.87 -6.20 11.94
CA LEU A 122 11.18 -6.45 10.67
C LEU A 122 12.14 -6.91 9.57
N VAL A 123 13.35 -6.36 9.50
CA VAL A 123 14.36 -6.81 8.53
C VAL A 123 14.76 -8.25 8.77
N VAL A 124 15.01 -8.65 10.01
CA VAL A 124 15.33 -10.06 10.34
C VAL A 124 14.19 -10.99 9.94
N VAL A 125 12.95 -10.61 10.27
CA VAL A 125 11.77 -11.42 9.96
C VAL A 125 11.55 -11.53 8.44
N ILE A 126 11.83 -10.47 7.68
CA ILE A 126 11.82 -10.49 6.20
C ILE A 126 12.91 -11.44 5.67
N LEU A 127 14.13 -11.38 6.18
CA LEU A 127 15.21 -12.27 5.71
C LEU A 127 14.87 -13.75 5.94
N VAL A 128 14.30 -14.07 7.10
CA VAL A 128 13.81 -15.41 7.41
C VAL A 128 12.68 -15.81 6.46
N HIS A 129 11.74 -14.90 6.16
CA HIS A 129 10.67 -15.13 5.18
C HIS A 129 11.24 -15.53 3.81
N TRP A 130 12.22 -14.77 3.30
CA TRP A 130 12.85 -15.06 2.02
C TRP A 130 13.60 -16.39 2.02
N SER A 131 14.24 -16.75 3.14
CA SER A 131 14.89 -18.06 3.27
C SER A 131 13.90 -19.21 3.11
N PHE A 132 12.72 -19.11 3.74
CA PHE A 132 11.66 -20.12 3.60
C PHE A 132 11.10 -20.16 2.18
N LEU A 133 10.81 -19.00 1.59
CA LEU A 133 10.32 -18.91 0.21
C LEU A 133 11.29 -19.49 -0.82
N LEU A 134 12.60 -19.28 -0.64
CA LEU A 134 13.63 -19.85 -1.52
C LEU A 134 13.75 -21.36 -1.35
N HIS A 135 13.63 -21.87 -0.12
CA HIS A 135 13.65 -23.30 0.14
C HIS A 135 12.42 -24.02 -0.44
N GLY A 136 11.26 -23.35 -0.44
CA GLY A 136 10.01 -23.84 -1.04
C GLY A 136 10.00 -23.89 -2.58
N ILE A 137 11.09 -23.50 -3.26
CA ILE A 137 11.21 -23.60 -4.74
C ILE A 137 11.54 -25.03 -5.18
N LEU A 138 12.02 -25.87 -4.26
CA LEU A 138 12.44 -27.24 -4.54
C LEU A 138 11.22 -28.15 -4.80
N LEU A 139 10.84 -28.27 -6.07
CA LEU A 139 9.84 -29.21 -6.58
C LEU A 139 10.41 -30.04 -7.72
N LYS A 140 9.83 -31.21 -7.99
CA LYS A 140 10.10 -32.00 -9.19
C LYS A 140 8.81 -32.15 -10.00
N ALA A 141 8.90 -31.85 -11.28
CA ALA A 141 7.82 -31.99 -12.24
C ALA A 141 8.31 -32.79 -13.46
N ALA A 142 7.43 -33.62 -14.02
CA ALA A 142 7.70 -34.42 -15.20
C ALA A 142 6.52 -34.35 -16.17
N TRP A 143 6.84 -34.53 -17.46
CA TRP A 143 5.84 -34.69 -18.50
C TRP A 143 5.32 -36.13 -18.49
N ILE A 144 4.02 -36.32 -18.22
CA ILE A 144 3.40 -37.64 -18.15
C ILE A 144 2.07 -37.60 -18.93
N GLN A 145 1.92 -38.49 -19.91
CA GLN A 145 0.67 -38.71 -20.65
C GLN A 145 0.05 -37.44 -21.27
N GLY A 146 0.89 -36.56 -21.83
CA GLY A 146 0.43 -35.36 -22.53
C GLY A 146 0.12 -34.16 -21.62
N ALA A 147 0.45 -34.25 -20.33
CA ALA A 147 0.31 -33.16 -19.37
C ALA A 147 1.55 -33.03 -18.48
N CYS A 148 1.71 -31.83 -17.93
CA CYS A 148 2.77 -31.50 -17.00
C CYS A 148 2.30 -31.78 -15.57
N VAL A 149 2.95 -32.71 -14.87
CA VAL A 149 2.52 -33.15 -13.53
C VAL A 149 3.64 -32.99 -12.52
N ILE A 150 3.30 -32.49 -11.33
CA ILE A 150 4.21 -32.39 -10.19
C ILE A 150 4.39 -33.79 -9.60
N THR A 151 5.59 -34.34 -9.69
CA THR A 151 5.91 -35.71 -9.21
C THR A 151 6.35 -35.73 -7.75
N TYR A 152 6.96 -34.64 -7.27
CA TYR A 152 7.36 -34.50 -5.88
C TYR A 152 7.38 -33.03 -5.47
N THR A 153 6.76 -32.74 -4.35
CA THR A 153 6.80 -31.42 -3.69
C THR A 153 6.80 -31.63 -2.20
N ASP A 154 7.65 -30.88 -1.49
CA ASP A 154 7.63 -30.86 -0.04
C ASP A 154 6.51 -29.93 0.46
N ASN A 155 5.32 -30.51 0.59
CA ASN A 155 4.15 -29.79 1.10
C ASN A 155 4.33 -29.30 2.55
N GLN A 156 5.22 -29.91 3.34
CA GLN A 156 5.47 -29.44 4.71
C GLN A 156 6.24 -28.13 4.72
N ILE A 157 7.29 -28.02 3.90
CA ILE A 157 8.06 -26.78 3.77
C ILE A 157 7.19 -25.65 3.20
N LEU A 158 6.35 -25.95 2.22
CA LEU A 158 5.38 -24.99 1.69
C LEU A 158 4.40 -24.55 2.77
N ALA A 159 3.75 -25.49 3.46
CA ALA A 159 2.82 -25.19 4.55
C ALA A 159 3.46 -24.29 5.62
N ILE A 160 4.67 -24.62 6.07
CA ILE A 160 5.43 -23.80 7.04
C ILE A 160 5.68 -22.40 6.49
N SER A 161 6.08 -22.28 5.22
CA SER A 161 6.36 -20.98 4.58
C SER A 161 5.13 -20.08 4.55
N PHE A 162 3.96 -20.61 4.18
CA PHE A 162 2.72 -19.83 4.15
C PHE A 162 2.18 -19.48 5.54
N ILE A 163 2.27 -20.40 6.51
CA ILE A 163 1.95 -20.11 7.91
C ILE A 163 2.82 -18.96 8.40
N TYR A 164 4.11 -19.01 8.08
CA TYR A 164 5.04 -17.95 8.42
C TYR A 164 4.66 -16.61 7.75
N SER A 165 4.31 -16.61 6.45
CA SER A 165 3.83 -15.42 5.75
C SER A 165 2.56 -14.83 6.40
N MET A 166 1.62 -15.68 6.79
CA MET A 166 0.38 -15.29 7.45
C MET A 166 0.65 -14.64 8.82
N ILE A 167 1.51 -15.25 9.65
CA ILE A 167 1.92 -14.70 10.94
C ILE A 167 2.65 -13.37 10.74
N PHE A 168 3.52 -13.30 9.74
CA PHE A 168 4.24 -12.08 9.41
C PHE A 168 3.30 -10.92 9.08
N ASP A 169 2.37 -11.13 8.15
CA ASP A 169 1.41 -10.11 7.76
C ASP A 169 0.49 -9.72 8.92
N PHE A 170 0.13 -10.66 9.79
CA PHE A 170 -0.62 -10.40 11.02
C PHE A 170 0.16 -9.50 11.99
N VAL A 171 1.43 -9.80 12.24
CA VAL A 171 2.30 -8.97 13.09
C VAL A 171 2.41 -7.55 12.52
N VAL A 172 2.63 -7.42 11.22
CA VAL A 172 2.71 -6.13 10.52
C VAL A 172 1.37 -5.37 10.62
N LEU A 173 0.24 -6.05 10.47
CA LEU A 173 -1.10 -5.50 10.63
C LEU A 173 -1.33 -5.00 12.06
N CYS A 174 -1.02 -5.82 13.08
CA CYS A 174 -1.17 -5.45 14.49
C CYS A 174 -0.29 -4.25 14.86
N LEU A 175 0.98 -4.25 14.43
CA LEU A 175 1.90 -3.13 14.67
C LEU A 175 1.39 -1.84 14.01
N THR A 176 0.86 -1.94 12.79
CA THR A 176 0.32 -0.78 12.06
C THR A 176 -0.95 -0.26 12.74
N GLY A 177 -1.88 -1.16 13.08
CA GLY A 177 -3.14 -0.84 13.74
C GLY A 177 -2.95 -0.26 15.14
N TRP A 178 -2.07 -0.85 15.95
CA TRP A 178 -1.78 -0.36 17.30
C TRP A 178 -1.27 1.07 17.30
N LYS A 179 -0.30 1.36 16.43
CA LYS A 179 0.29 2.70 16.33
C LYS A 179 -0.71 3.75 15.84
N LEU A 180 -1.72 3.31 15.08
CA LEU A 180 -2.77 4.18 14.58
C LEU A 180 -3.89 4.41 15.59
N ALA A 181 -4.22 3.41 16.39
CA ALA A 181 -5.23 3.52 17.45
C ALA A 181 -4.77 4.41 18.62
N PHE A 182 -3.46 4.43 18.90
CA PHE A 182 -2.87 5.21 19.98
C PHE A 182 -1.81 6.21 19.47
N PRO A 183 -2.24 7.33 18.86
CA PRO A 183 -1.31 8.36 18.38
C PRO A 183 -0.66 9.08 19.56
N ALA A 184 0.60 8.72 19.86
CA ALA A 184 1.34 9.28 20.99
C ALA A 184 1.81 10.74 20.80
N ASN A 185 1.91 11.22 19.55
CA ASN A 185 2.32 12.59 19.20
C ASN A 185 1.41 13.10 18.09
N GLY A 186 0.90 14.33 18.21
CA GLY A 186 -0.08 14.96 17.31
C GLY A 186 0.30 14.87 15.83
N ARG A 187 -0.08 13.78 15.17
CA ARG A 187 -0.06 13.64 13.72
C ARG A 187 -1.19 14.50 13.15
N SER A 188 -0.98 15.01 11.95
CA SER A 188 -2.05 15.63 11.19
C SER A 188 -3.18 14.61 10.99
N LYS A 189 -4.43 14.97 11.30
CA LYS A 189 -5.62 14.13 11.10
C LYS A 189 -5.69 13.52 9.70
N LEU A 190 -5.13 14.21 8.70
CA LEU A 190 -5.04 13.74 7.32
C LEU A 190 -4.16 12.49 7.17
N ILE A 191 -3.03 12.46 7.86
CA ILE A 191 -2.09 11.33 7.83
C ILE A 191 -2.72 10.11 8.49
N ASP A 192 -3.39 10.31 9.64
CA ASP A 192 -4.07 9.23 10.34
C ASP A 192 -5.23 8.65 9.51
N LEU A 193 -6.00 9.49 8.82
CA LEU A 193 -7.08 9.03 7.93
C LEU A 193 -6.54 8.17 6.77
N ILE A 194 -5.45 8.59 6.12
CA ILE A 194 -4.85 7.85 5.00
C ILE A 194 -4.30 6.50 5.44
N PHE A 195 -3.65 6.45 6.61
CA PHE A 195 -3.15 5.19 7.16
C PHE A 195 -4.27 4.31 7.72
N SER A 196 -5.38 4.90 8.17
CA SER A 196 -6.57 4.18 8.65
C SER A 196 -7.26 3.49 7.47
N ASP A 197 -7.43 4.20 6.37
CA ASP A 197 -7.89 3.58 5.13
C ASP A 197 -6.85 2.61 4.57
N GLY A 198 -5.56 2.81 4.87
CA GLY A 198 -4.50 1.86 4.59
C GLY A 198 -4.70 0.53 5.31
N LEU A 199 -5.25 0.53 6.53
CA LEU A 199 -5.42 -0.66 7.37
C LEU A 199 -6.39 -1.68 6.75
N ILE A 200 -7.43 -1.24 6.04
CA ILE A 200 -8.36 -2.15 5.38
C ILE A 200 -7.67 -3.00 4.31
N TYR A 201 -6.69 -2.41 3.63
CA TYR A 201 -5.86 -3.11 2.65
C TYR A 201 -5.02 -4.19 3.34
N PHE A 202 -4.36 -3.88 4.48
CA PHE A 202 -3.65 -4.90 5.26
C PHE A 202 -4.57 -6.03 5.72
N LEU A 203 -5.80 -5.72 6.15
CA LEU A 203 -6.77 -6.72 6.58
C LEU A 203 -7.18 -7.64 5.43
N ILE A 204 -7.43 -7.09 4.23
CA ILE A 204 -7.75 -7.89 3.04
C ILE A 204 -6.60 -8.83 2.69
N ALA A 205 -5.34 -8.37 2.72
CA ALA A 205 -4.17 -9.22 2.47
C ALA A 205 -4.06 -10.35 3.51
N PHE A 206 -4.23 -10.02 4.79
CA PHE A 206 -4.23 -11.01 5.88
C PHE A 206 -5.32 -12.07 5.70
N LEU A 207 -6.56 -11.66 5.40
CA LEU A 207 -7.67 -12.60 5.19
C LEU A 207 -7.44 -13.50 3.97
N ALA A 208 -6.85 -12.95 2.91
CA ALA A 208 -6.51 -13.74 1.72
C ALA A 208 -5.44 -14.80 2.03
N ASN A 209 -4.38 -14.42 2.76
CA ASN A 209 -3.32 -15.35 3.17
C ASN A 209 -3.81 -16.37 4.22
N LEU A 210 -4.75 -15.98 5.09
CA LEU A 210 -5.44 -16.89 6.01
C LEU A 210 -6.23 -17.96 5.25
N LEU A 211 -7.02 -17.55 4.25
CA LEU A 211 -7.78 -18.49 3.42
C LEU A 211 -6.83 -19.46 2.70
N ALA A 212 -5.77 -18.97 2.07
CA ALA A 212 -4.76 -19.83 1.43
C ALA A 212 -4.15 -20.84 2.40
N THR A 213 -3.82 -20.40 3.61
CA THR A 213 -3.25 -21.27 4.65
C THR A 213 -4.25 -22.37 5.09
N ILE A 214 -5.52 -22.03 5.26
CA ILE A 214 -6.57 -23.00 5.63
C ILE A 214 -6.72 -24.08 4.57
N PHE A 215 -6.84 -23.70 3.29
CA PHE A 215 -6.97 -24.65 2.19
C PHE A 215 -5.76 -25.57 2.07
N MET A 216 -4.56 -25.05 2.33
CA MET A 216 -3.35 -25.85 2.29
C MET A 216 -3.23 -26.80 3.49
N LEU A 217 -3.65 -26.40 4.70
CA LEU A 217 -3.66 -27.25 5.88
C LEU A 217 -4.69 -28.38 5.80
N LEU A 218 -5.84 -28.12 5.17
CA LEU A 218 -6.89 -29.13 5.00
C LEU A 218 -6.48 -30.27 4.07
N ASN A 219 -5.55 -30.02 3.13
CA ASN A 219 -4.95 -30.99 2.21
C ASN A 219 -5.95 -32.03 1.63
N LEU A 220 -7.12 -31.56 1.17
CA LEU A 220 -8.17 -32.42 0.64
C LEU A 220 -7.74 -33.09 -0.69
N ASN A 221 -7.01 -32.34 -1.52
CA ASN A 221 -6.48 -32.78 -2.81
C ASN A 221 -5.34 -31.84 -3.25
N ALA A 222 -4.43 -32.31 -4.13
CA ALA A 222 -3.27 -31.53 -4.59
C ALA A 222 -3.69 -30.19 -5.23
N VAL A 223 -4.72 -30.20 -6.07
CA VAL A 223 -5.26 -28.99 -6.72
C VAL A 223 -5.89 -28.04 -5.70
N MET A 224 -6.74 -28.57 -4.81
CA MET A 224 -7.45 -27.77 -3.80
C MET A 224 -6.53 -27.16 -2.74
N SER A 225 -5.38 -27.78 -2.46
CA SER A 225 -4.40 -27.20 -1.54
C SER A 225 -3.73 -25.93 -2.09
N ILE A 226 -3.65 -25.78 -3.42
CA ILE A 226 -2.95 -24.68 -4.10
C ILE A 226 -3.94 -23.66 -4.70
N ILE A 227 -5.21 -24.02 -4.89
CA ILE A 227 -6.21 -23.15 -5.55
C ILE A 227 -6.37 -21.78 -4.92
N ALA A 228 -6.24 -21.69 -3.59
CA ALA A 228 -6.37 -20.45 -2.83
C ALA A 228 -5.07 -19.63 -2.75
N ASN A 229 -3.92 -20.22 -3.08
CA ASN A 229 -2.63 -19.55 -3.05
C ASN A 229 -2.52 -18.46 -4.12
N VAL A 230 -2.85 -18.78 -5.38
CA VAL A 230 -2.76 -17.81 -6.48
C VAL A 230 -3.67 -16.58 -6.25
N PRO A 231 -4.96 -16.73 -5.87
CA PRO A 231 -5.80 -15.60 -5.47
C PRO A 231 -5.21 -14.79 -4.31
N ALA A 232 -4.64 -15.45 -3.30
CA ALA A 232 -4.06 -14.77 -2.15
C ALA A 232 -2.83 -13.94 -2.52
N ALA A 233 -1.96 -14.48 -3.37
CA ALA A 233 -0.83 -13.76 -3.93
C ALA A 233 -1.28 -12.55 -4.77
N ILE A 234 -2.32 -12.72 -5.60
CA ILE A 234 -2.91 -11.63 -6.39
C ILE A 234 -3.47 -10.55 -5.48
N ALA A 235 -4.34 -10.91 -4.54
CA ALA A 235 -4.97 -9.98 -3.61
C ALA A 235 -3.90 -9.19 -2.83
N SER A 236 -2.94 -9.89 -2.21
CA SER A 236 -1.85 -9.28 -1.44
C SER A 236 -1.01 -8.31 -2.28
N THR A 237 -0.69 -8.69 -3.51
CA THR A 237 0.10 -7.83 -4.42
C THR A 237 -0.70 -6.62 -4.88
N ILE A 238 -1.96 -6.78 -5.29
CA ILE A 238 -2.83 -5.67 -5.72
C ILE A 238 -2.98 -4.67 -4.58
N VAL A 239 -3.29 -5.18 -3.39
CA VAL A 239 -3.44 -4.40 -2.16
C VAL A 239 -2.15 -3.62 -1.89
N ALA A 240 -1.00 -4.28 -1.77
CA ALA A 240 0.29 -3.63 -1.53
C ALA A 240 0.57 -2.54 -2.58
N CYS A 241 0.31 -2.83 -3.85
CA CYS A 241 0.46 -1.90 -4.96
C CYS A 241 -0.49 -0.69 -4.88
N ARG A 242 -1.76 -0.88 -4.51
CA ARG A 242 -2.74 0.19 -4.33
C ARG A 242 -2.34 1.11 -3.18
N VAL A 243 -1.86 0.56 -2.05
CA VAL A 243 -1.37 1.39 -0.94
C VAL A 243 -0.13 2.21 -1.37
N VAL A 244 0.78 1.63 -2.18
CA VAL A 244 1.93 2.34 -2.79
C VAL A 244 1.54 3.50 -3.68
N ARG A 245 0.65 3.26 -4.63
CA ARG A 245 0.14 4.33 -5.52
C ARG A 245 -0.55 5.43 -4.73
N ARG A 246 -1.43 5.05 -3.78
CA ARG A 246 -2.16 5.99 -2.93
C ARG A 246 -1.21 6.90 -2.16
N LEU A 247 -0.25 6.34 -1.42
CA LEU A 247 0.74 7.12 -0.67
C LEU A 247 1.58 8.04 -1.57
N THR A 248 1.97 7.56 -2.75
CA THR A 248 2.83 8.31 -3.66
C THR A 248 2.11 9.50 -4.28
N ASN A 249 0.84 9.30 -4.69
CA ASN A 249 0.00 10.37 -5.21
C ASN A 249 -0.25 11.46 -4.16
N PHE A 250 -0.48 11.07 -2.90
CA PHE A 250 -0.59 12.04 -1.80
C PHE A 250 0.71 12.82 -1.58
N ALA A 251 1.85 12.13 -1.54
CA ALA A 251 3.14 12.79 -1.37
C ALA A 251 3.43 13.79 -2.50
N SER A 252 3.04 13.47 -3.75
CA SER A 252 3.15 14.44 -4.85
C SER A 252 2.17 15.59 -4.74
N HIS A 253 0.92 15.36 -4.35
CA HIS A 253 -0.05 16.45 -4.15
C HIS A 253 0.40 17.39 -3.03
N SER A 254 0.91 16.88 -1.92
CA SER A 254 1.48 17.71 -0.86
C SER A 254 2.66 18.54 -1.38
N ALA A 255 3.60 17.91 -2.10
CA ALA A 255 4.73 18.64 -2.70
C ALA A 255 4.27 19.72 -3.68
N GLU A 256 3.26 19.43 -4.52
CA GLU A 256 2.69 20.38 -5.48
C GLU A 256 1.99 21.55 -4.79
N VAL A 257 1.24 21.32 -3.71
CA VAL A 257 0.61 22.39 -2.90
C VAL A 257 1.67 23.27 -2.25
N PHE A 258 2.76 22.70 -1.71
CA PHE A 258 3.86 23.51 -1.18
C PHE A 258 4.59 24.31 -2.26
N THR A 259 4.77 23.77 -3.48
CA THR A 259 5.36 24.53 -4.59
C THR A 259 4.42 25.59 -5.16
N SER A 260 3.12 25.32 -5.25
CA SER A 260 2.12 26.30 -5.75
C SER A 260 1.88 27.43 -4.73
N THR A 261 2.03 27.17 -3.43
CA THR A 261 2.04 28.23 -2.42
C THR A 261 3.31 29.09 -2.48
N ALA A 262 4.44 28.52 -2.91
CA ALA A 262 5.68 29.28 -3.13
C ALA A 262 5.63 30.20 -4.37
N HIS A 263 4.71 29.94 -5.31
CA HIS A 263 4.46 30.82 -6.45
C HIS A 263 3.39 31.90 -6.16
N SER A 264 2.64 31.77 -5.08
CA SER A 264 1.74 32.80 -4.56
C SER A 264 2.45 33.64 -3.49
N ALA A 265 3.60 34.21 -3.85
CA ALA A 265 4.15 35.34 -3.09
C ALA A 265 3.22 36.54 -3.34
N VAL A 266 2.15 36.63 -2.55
CA VAL A 266 1.34 37.84 -2.42
C VAL A 266 2.31 38.96 -2.05
N ALA A 267 2.55 39.86 -3.01
CA ALA A 267 3.40 41.02 -2.81
C ALA A 267 2.76 41.92 -1.75
N PHE A 268 3.15 41.74 -0.49
CA PHE A 268 2.83 42.68 0.56
C PHE A 268 3.58 43.98 0.27
N ARG A 269 2.82 44.97 -0.19
CA ARG A 269 3.29 46.35 -0.34
C ARG A 269 3.56 46.87 1.08
N PRO A 270 4.82 47.21 1.45
CA PRO A 270 5.08 47.74 2.78
C PRO A 270 4.42 49.13 2.92
N PRO A 271 3.89 49.47 4.11
CA PRO A 271 3.35 50.81 4.37
C PRO A 271 4.48 51.86 4.25
N PRO A 272 4.15 53.11 3.86
CA PRO A 272 5.13 54.09 3.39
C PRO A 272 6.05 54.70 4.46
N ASN A 273 6.19 54.11 5.66
CA ASN A 273 7.01 54.66 6.74
C ASN A 273 7.69 53.57 7.58
N SER A 274 8.58 52.79 6.98
CA SER A 274 9.60 52.06 7.75
C SER A 274 11.00 52.41 7.25
N THR A 275 11.81 52.93 8.18
CA THR A 275 13.22 53.25 7.99
C THR A 275 14.00 51.97 7.67
N SER A 276 14.74 51.99 6.56
CA SER A 276 15.55 50.87 6.10
C SER A 276 16.81 50.70 6.95
N HIS A 277 16.83 49.71 7.84
CA HIS A 277 18.07 49.23 8.43
C HIS A 277 18.80 48.32 7.41
N HIS A 278 19.90 48.84 6.86
CA HIS A 278 20.75 48.14 5.91
C HIS A 278 21.67 47.15 6.67
N ILE A 279 21.32 45.87 6.66
CA ILE A 279 22.20 44.80 7.20
C ILE A 279 23.18 44.39 6.10
N SER A 280 24.45 44.77 6.25
CA SER A 280 25.54 44.32 5.37
C SER A 280 25.96 42.90 5.78
N MET A 281 25.75 41.93 4.88
CA MET A 281 26.21 40.56 5.08
C MET A 281 27.65 40.38 4.59
N LYS A 282 28.53 39.87 5.46
CA LYS A 282 29.87 39.42 5.12
C LYS A 282 29.83 37.94 4.70
N LYS A 283 30.48 37.62 3.58
CA LYS A 283 30.49 36.30 2.93
C LYS A 283 31.11 35.25 3.87
N GLY A 284 30.30 34.31 4.37
CA GLY A 284 30.79 33.15 5.12
C GLY A 284 29.82 32.45 6.07
N ASP A 285 28.69 33.06 6.46
CA ASP A 285 27.82 32.49 7.49
C ASP A 285 26.64 31.68 6.92
N SER A 286 26.53 30.42 7.35
CA SER A 286 25.39 29.55 7.05
C SER A 286 24.19 29.93 7.91
N VAL A 287 23.16 30.51 7.29
CA VAL A 287 21.90 30.86 7.97
C VAL A 287 21.11 29.60 8.32
N ARG A 288 21.00 29.30 9.61
CA ARG A 288 20.11 28.29 10.15
C ARG A 288 18.71 28.91 10.27
N ILE A 289 17.83 28.64 9.30
CA ILE A 289 16.43 29.06 9.39
C ILE A 289 15.74 28.18 10.43
N GLN A 290 15.59 28.70 11.65
CA GLN A 290 14.77 28.08 12.68
C GLN A 290 13.33 28.55 12.47
N MET A 291 12.48 27.67 11.90
CA MET A 291 11.06 27.93 11.71
C MET A 291 10.35 27.81 13.07
N ASN A 292 10.35 28.87 13.88
CA ASN A 292 9.46 28.94 15.04
C ASN A 292 8.06 29.26 14.54
N SER A 293 7.15 28.28 14.60
CA SER A 293 5.72 28.47 14.38
C SER A 293 5.13 29.24 15.57
N LEU A 294 5.24 30.57 15.55
CA LEU A 294 4.44 31.44 16.39
C LEU A 294 3.02 31.49 15.83
N VAL A 295 2.16 30.63 16.36
CA VAL A 295 0.71 30.83 16.29
C VAL A 295 0.39 31.97 17.25
N ASN A 296 0.41 33.20 16.76
CA ASN A 296 -0.30 34.28 17.42
C ASN A 296 -1.80 34.02 17.20
N ARG A 297 -2.52 33.63 18.26
CA ARG A 297 -3.97 33.78 18.35
C ARG A 297 -4.26 35.24 18.67
N PRO A 298 -4.94 36.02 17.81
CA PRO A 298 -5.71 37.15 18.28
C PRO A 298 -7.11 36.63 18.63
N ASP A 299 -7.40 36.57 19.93
CA ASP A 299 -8.76 36.39 20.42
C ASP A 299 -9.54 37.68 20.09
N GLY A 300 -10.30 37.65 19.00
CA GLY A 300 -11.23 38.69 18.61
C GLY A 300 -12.54 38.03 18.21
N GLU A 301 -13.62 38.35 18.92
CA GLU A 301 -14.96 37.86 18.60
C GLU A 301 -15.50 38.66 17.40
N TYR A 302 -16.15 37.97 16.46
CA TYR A 302 -16.67 38.56 15.22
C TYR A 302 -18.19 38.53 15.23
N ASP A 303 -18.83 39.63 14.86
CA ASP A 303 -20.29 39.67 14.68
C ASP A 303 -20.74 38.97 13.39
N ALA A 304 -22.05 38.76 13.24
CA ALA A 304 -22.65 38.10 12.06
C ALA A 304 -22.46 38.87 10.74
N ALA A 305 -21.87 40.07 10.78
CA ALA A 305 -21.49 40.89 9.63
C ALA A 305 -19.96 40.91 9.38
N GLY A 306 -19.16 40.19 10.17
CA GLY A 306 -17.74 39.99 9.97
C GLY A 306 -16.84 41.15 10.43
N ARG A 307 -17.29 41.98 11.37
CA ARG A 307 -16.46 43.05 11.98
C ARG A 307 -15.86 42.60 13.31
N VAL A 308 -14.64 43.04 13.60
CA VAL A 308 -13.92 42.78 14.85
C VAL A 308 -14.52 43.66 15.94
N THR A 309 -15.11 43.07 16.97
CA THR A 309 -15.52 43.82 18.17
C THR A 309 -14.36 43.84 19.15
N GLN A 310 -13.79 45.02 19.37
CA GLN A 310 -12.79 45.23 20.42
C GLN A 310 -13.57 45.45 21.73
N GLY A 311 -13.43 44.51 22.67
CA GLY A 311 -14.00 44.64 24.01
C GLY A 311 -13.28 45.72 24.81
N ASP A 312 -14.05 46.71 25.26
CA ASP A 312 -13.99 47.42 26.56
C ASP A 312 -14.28 48.91 26.39
N GLU A 313 -15.57 49.28 26.38
CA GLU A 313 -16.04 50.46 27.10
C GLU A 313 -17.56 50.32 27.37
N PHE A 314 -17.95 50.41 28.63
CA PHE A 314 -19.34 50.32 29.08
C PHE A 314 -20.02 51.67 28.78
N ASP A 315 -20.79 51.75 27.70
CA ASP A 315 -21.60 52.93 27.35
C ASP A 315 -23.08 52.69 27.74
N PRO A 316 -23.58 53.32 28.82
CA PRO A 316 -24.95 53.13 29.28
C PRO A 316 -26.03 53.92 28.51
N GLU A 317 -25.72 54.60 27.39
CA GLU A 317 -26.71 55.39 26.63
C GLU A 317 -27.16 54.80 25.28
N ALA A 318 -26.69 53.62 24.87
CA ALA A 318 -27.05 53.05 23.56
C ALA A 318 -28.44 52.35 23.48
N GLN A 319 -29.34 52.61 24.43
CA GLN A 319 -30.76 52.22 24.35
C GLN A 319 -31.61 53.37 23.81
N ALA A 320 -31.58 53.61 22.49
CA ALA A 320 -32.67 54.23 21.74
C ALA A 320 -32.32 54.29 20.25
N ILE A 321 -33.34 54.40 19.40
CA ILE A 321 -33.34 54.59 17.94
C ILE A 321 -33.41 53.23 17.19
N SER A 322 -34.57 52.56 17.19
CA SER A 322 -35.81 52.82 16.45
C SER A 322 -35.82 52.20 15.04
N ASP A 323 -36.76 51.27 14.89
CA ASP A 323 -37.47 50.84 13.70
C ASP A 323 -37.29 51.68 12.43
N GLU A 324 -36.67 51.10 11.39
CA GLU A 324 -37.12 51.28 10.01
C GLU A 324 -36.39 50.30 9.09
N PHE A 325 -37.04 49.21 8.69
CA PHE A 325 -37.20 48.88 7.27
C PHE A 325 -38.22 47.74 7.12
N LYS A 326 -39.44 48.16 6.75
CA LYS A 326 -40.60 47.34 6.39
C LYS A 326 -40.28 46.37 5.25
N LYS A 327 -40.79 45.15 5.36
CA LYS A 327 -41.20 44.32 4.21
C LYS A 327 -42.74 44.33 4.15
N PRO A 328 -43.39 44.77 3.07
CA PRO A 328 -44.82 44.54 2.91
C PRO A 328 -45.08 43.10 2.41
N PRO A 329 -46.25 42.52 2.74
CA PRO A 329 -46.64 41.17 2.34
C PRO A 329 -47.24 41.19 0.92
N TYR A 330 -46.94 40.17 0.11
CA TYR A 330 -47.88 39.19 -0.44
C TYR A 330 -47.10 38.01 -1.00
#